data_AF-A0A7C3CRY2-F1
#
_entry.id   AF-A0A7C3CRY2-F1
#
_cell.length_a   1.000
_cell.length_b   1.000
_cell.length_c   1.000
_cell.angle_alpha   90.00
_cell.angle_beta   90.00
_cell.angle_gamma   90.00
#
_symmetry.space_group_name_H-M   'P 1'
#
loop_
_entity.id
_entity.type
_entity.pdbx_description
1 polymer ?
#
loop_
_entity_poly.entity_id
_entity_poly.type
_entity_poly.pdbx_seq_one_letter_code
_entity_poly.pdbx_strand_id
1 'polypeptide(L)'
;TDEIVPLPVLRAGYLLKKAEGLAENKERSDKESKQLSALLKDARTQLKLAEALGYGDRKAFKPMYRQIDRIEEKSAGGKGGSGWFDELEKQLSELF
;
A
#
# COMPACT_ATOMS: atom_id res chain seq x y z
N THR A 1 1.21 1.26 27.38
CA THR A 1 1.86 2.35 26.63
C THR A 1 0.95 2.63 25.47
N ASP A 2 0.49 3.86 25.29
CA ASP A 2 -0.36 4.18 24.15
C ASP A 2 0.53 4.28 22.91
N GLU A 3 0.35 3.36 21.97
CA GLU A 3 1.07 3.34 20.70
C GLU A 3 0.51 4.46 19.81
N ILE A 4 1.31 5.48 19.56
CA ILE A 4 0.89 6.63 18.74
C ILE A 4 1.23 6.33 17.28
N VAL A 5 0.27 5.77 16.56
CA VAL A 5 0.38 5.57 15.11
C VAL A 5 -0.21 6.77 14.37
N PRO A 6 0.55 7.44 13.48
CA PRO A 6 0.02 8.54 12.70
C PRO A 6 -1.16 8.11 11.82
N LEU A 7 -2.22 8.90 11.84
CA LEU A 7 -3.44 8.60 11.09
C LEU A 7 -3.21 8.37 9.58
N PRO A 8 -2.32 9.11 8.88
CA PRO A 8 -2.03 8.81 7.47
C PRO A 8 -1.40 7.42 7.28
N VAL A 9 -0.53 6.99 8.17
CA VAL A 9 0.13 5.66 8.12
C VAL A 9 -0.88 4.55 8.36
N LEU A 10 -1.75 4.72 9.37
CA LEU A 10 -2.85 3.79 9.66
C LEU A 10 -3.80 3.65 8.45
N ARG A 11 -4.17 4.77 7.82
CA ARG A 11 -5.02 4.77 6.62
C ARG A 11 -4.33 4.08 5.44
N ALA A 12 -3.04 4.33 5.24
CA ALA A 12 -2.28 3.64 4.19
C ALA A 12 -2.34 2.12 4.40
N GLY A 13 -2.03 1.63 5.61
CA GLY A 13 -2.08 0.21 5.94
C GLY A 13 -3.47 -0.41 5.69
N TYR A 14 -4.55 0.27 6.08
CA TYR A 14 -5.91 -0.19 5.81
C TYR A 14 -6.23 -0.28 4.30
N LEU A 15 -5.78 0.69 3.51
CA LEU A 15 -5.97 0.70 2.05
C LEU A 15 -5.19 -0.42 1.38
N LEU A 16 -3.97 -0.69 1.86
CA LEU A 16 -3.10 -1.75 1.34
C LEU A 16 -3.67 -3.13 1.63
N LYS A 17 -4.20 -3.37 2.83
CA LYS A 17 -4.88 -4.63 3.17
C LYS A 17 -6.10 -4.90 2.29
N LYS A 18 -6.86 -3.86 1.94
CA LYS A 18 -7.96 -3.98 0.97
C LYS A 18 -7.45 -4.27 -0.45
N ALA A 19 -6.36 -3.62 -0.84
CA ALA A 19 -5.73 -3.83 -2.13
C ALA A 19 -5.18 -5.26 -2.25
N GLU A 20 -4.58 -5.80 -1.18
CA GLU A 20 -4.10 -7.17 -1.12
C GLU A 20 -5.21 -8.18 -1.39
N GLY A 21 -6.34 -8.07 -0.68
CA GLY A 21 -7.48 -8.99 -0.90
C GLY A 21 -7.98 -8.97 -2.36
N LEU A 22 -7.90 -7.84 -3.04
CA LEU A 22 -8.21 -7.75 -4.48
C LEU A 22 -7.06 -8.27 -5.36
N ALA A 23 -5.81 -8.09 -4.95
CA ALA A 23 -4.64 -8.57 -5.69
C ALA A 23 -4.51 -10.10 -5.64
N GLU A 24 -4.96 -10.75 -4.56
CA GLU A 24 -4.96 -12.21 -4.45
C GLU A 24 -6.06 -12.86 -5.29
N ASN A 25 -7.15 -12.13 -5.58
CA ASN A 25 -8.23 -12.63 -6.44
C ASN A 25 -7.78 -12.70 -7.91
N LYS A 26 -7.56 -13.93 -8.41
CA LYS A 26 -7.15 -14.21 -9.80
C LYS A 26 -8.31 -14.11 -10.81
N GLU A 27 -9.56 -14.09 -10.34
CA GLU A 27 -10.76 -13.98 -11.18
C GLU A 27 -11.38 -12.58 -11.08
N ARG A 28 -10.54 -11.59 -10.78
CA ARG A 28 -10.96 -10.21 -10.55
C ARG A 28 -11.57 -9.58 -11.80
N SER A 29 -12.74 -8.97 -11.65
CA SER A 29 -13.41 -8.21 -12.70
C SER A 29 -12.67 -6.92 -13.07
N ASP A 30 -13.01 -6.32 -14.21
CA ASP A 30 -12.49 -5.01 -14.61
C ASP A 30 -12.79 -3.91 -13.58
N LYS A 31 -13.96 -3.98 -12.93
CA LYS A 31 -14.36 -3.04 -11.88
C LYS A 31 -13.45 -3.16 -10.67
N GLU A 32 -13.21 -4.39 -10.21
CA GLU A 32 -12.31 -4.63 -9.09
C GLU A 32 -10.85 -4.32 -9.44
N SER A 33 -10.43 -4.49 -10.70
CA SER A 33 -9.10 -4.06 -11.16
C SER A 33 -8.92 -2.55 -11.11
N LYS A 34 -9.94 -1.77 -11.50
CA LYS A 34 -9.96 -0.31 -11.33
C LYS A 34 -9.95 0.06 -9.84
N GLN A 35 -10.68 -0.68 -9.02
CA GLN A 35 -10.71 -0.48 -7.57
C GLN A 35 -9.34 -0.75 -6.93
N LEU A 36 -8.62 -1.79 -7.37
CA LEU A 36 -7.27 -2.06 -6.91
C LEU A 36 -6.33 -0.88 -7.20
N SER A 37 -6.29 -0.40 -8.45
CA SER A 37 -5.44 0.74 -8.81
C SER A 37 -5.80 2.00 -8.02
N ALA A 38 -7.10 2.25 -7.79
CA ALA A 38 -7.54 3.36 -6.93
C ALA A 38 -7.05 3.21 -5.48
N LEU A 39 -7.17 2.03 -4.88
CA LEU A 39 -6.69 1.76 -3.52
C LEU A 39 -5.17 1.95 -3.39
N LEU A 40 -4.40 1.46 -4.37
CA LEU A 40 -2.94 1.64 -4.40
C LEU A 40 -2.55 3.12 -4.51
N LYS A 41 -3.27 3.89 -5.35
CA LYS A 41 -3.07 5.33 -5.50
C LYS A 41 -3.42 6.11 -4.23
N ASP A 42 -4.50 5.73 -3.55
CA ASP A 42 -4.91 6.36 -2.30
C ASP A 42 -3.92 6.04 -1.18
N ALA A 43 -3.46 4.78 -1.09
CA ALA A 43 -2.41 4.39 -0.16
C ALA A 43 -1.13 5.22 -0.37
N ARG A 44 -0.69 5.37 -1.62
CA ARG A 44 0.45 6.22 -1.97
C ARG A 44 0.24 7.67 -1.55
N THR A 45 -0.98 8.20 -1.69
CA THR A 45 -1.31 9.57 -1.29
C THR A 45 -1.21 9.74 0.23
N GLN A 46 -1.69 8.77 1.00
CA GLN A 46 -1.55 8.79 2.46
C GLN A 46 -0.09 8.71 2.91
N LEU A 47 0.74 7.88 2.25
CA LEU A 47 2.18 7.82 2.54
C LEU A 47 2.91 9.12 2.20
N LYS A 48 2.56 9.78 1.09
CA LYS A 48 3.10 11.11 0.77
C LYS A 48 2.69 12.17 1.77
N LEU A 49 1.45 12.11 2.26
CA LEU A 49 1.00 12.98 3.35
C LEU A 49 1.78 12.69 4.63
N ALA A 50 2.06 11.42 4.93
CA ALA A 50 2.87 11.05 6.09
C ALA A 50 4.31 11.59 6.00
N GLU A 51 4.94 11.46 4.83
CA GLU A 51 6.27 12.02 4.53
C GLU A 51 6.25 13.56 4.69
N ALA A 52 5.26 14.23 4.12
CA ALA A 52 5.14 15.69 4.20
C ALA A 52 4.92 16.23 5.63
N LEU A 53 4.29 15.44 6.49
CA LEU A 53 4.06 15.77 7.90
C LEU A 53 5.24 15.37 8.81
N GLY A 54 6.28 14.74 8.27
CA GLY A 54 7.49 14.39 9.01
C GLY A 54 7.40 13.08 9.81
N TYR A 55 6.46 12.19 9.50
CA TYR A 55 6.31 10.88 10.17
C TYR A 55 7.33 9.82 9.73
N GLY A 56 8.48 10.25 9.23
CA GLY A 56 9.54 9.42 8.69
C GLY A 56 10.33 10.19 7.64
N ASP A 57 11.51 9.69 7.29
CA ASP A 57 12.35 10.33 6.30
C ASP A 57 12.06 9.82 4.87
N ARG A 58 12.58 10.54 3.88
CA ARG A 58 12.46 10.15 2.47
C ARG A 58 13.06 8.77 2.18
N LYS A 59 14.03 8.30 2.97
CA LYS A 59 14.66 6.99 2.78
C LYS A 59 13.75 5.85 3.23
N ALA A 60 12.90 6.08 4.23
CA ALA A 60 11.87 5.14 4.67
C ALA A 60 10.71 5.05 3.67
N PHE A 61 10.22 6.17 3.13
CA PHE A 61 9.07 6.18 2.23
C PHE A 61 9.37 5.79 0.77
N LYS A 62 10.57 6.10 0.27
CA LYS A 62 10.93 5.84 -1.14
C LYS A 62 10.86 4.34 -1.54
N PRO A 63 11.32 3.38 -0.71
CA PRO A 63 11.10 1.95 -0.94
C PRO A 63 9.62 1.59 -1.04
N MET A 64 8.77 2.10 -0.13
CA MET A 64 7.33 1.84 -0.12
C MET A 64 6.67 2.29 -1.43
N TYR A 65 7.02 3.49 -1.93
CA TYR A 65 6.49 3.96 -3.23
C TYR A 65 6.84 3.03 -4.38
N ARG A 66 8.09 2.54 -4.43
CA ARG A 66 8.53 1.61 -5.48
C ARG A 66 7.83 0.26 -5.37
N GLN A 67 7.53 -0.18 -4.16
CA GLN A 67 6.76 -1.39 -3.95
C GLN A 67 5.33 -1.25 -4.46
N ILE A 68 4.65 -0.13 -4.19
CA ILE A 68 3.32 0.18 -4.76
C ILE A 68 3.37 0.13 -6.30
N ASP A 69 4.36 0.79 -6.90
CA ASP A 69 4.54 0.79 -8.36
C ASP A 69 4.70 -0.64 -8.90
N ARG A 70 5.52 -1.48 -8.24
CA ARG A 70 5.69 -2.90 -8.61
C ARG A 70 4.43 -3.73 -8.46
N ILE A 71 3.63 -3.49 -7.43
CA ILE A 71 2.36 -4.20 -7.21
C ILE A 71 1.38 -3.82 -8.32
N GLU A 72 1.30 -2.54 -8.68
CA GLU A 72 0.47 -2.08 -9.78
C GLU A 72 0.86 -2.76 -11.10
N GLU A 73 2.16 -2.79 -11.42
CA GLU A 73 2.69 -3.51 -12.59
C GLU A 73 2.39 -5.01 -12.57
N LYS A 74 2.60 -5.68 -11.43
CA LYS A 74 2.33 -7.12 -11.28
C LYS A 74 0.85 -7.46 -11.39
N SER A 75 -0.01 -6.58 -10.88
CA SER A 75 -1.47 -6.75 -10.90
C SER A 75 -2.10 -6.42 -12.26
N ALA A 76 -1.34 -5.79 -13.16
CA ALA A 76 -1.79 -5.46 -14.49
C ALA A 76 -2.09 -6.73 -15.30
N GLY A 77 -3.13 -6.65 -16.15
CA GLY A 77 -3.56 -7.76 -16.97
C GLY A 77 -4.27 -8.88 -16.21
N GLY A 78 -4.91 -8.57 -15.07
CA GLY A 78 -5.75 -9.52 -14.32
C GLY A 78 -4.96 -10.58 -13.54
N LYS A 79 -3.63 -10.41 -13.44
CA LYS A 79 -2.79 -11.31 -12.66
C LYS A 79 -3.02 -11.07 -11.17
N GLY A 80 -3.15 -12.16 -10.44
CA GLY A 80 -3.22 -12.16 -8.98
C GLY A 80 -2.12 -12.99 -8.35
N GLY A 81 -1.71 -12.61 -7.15
CA GLY A 81 -0.67 -13.28 -6.40
C GLY A 81 -0.63 -12.84 -4.93
N SER A 82 -0.29 -13.79 -4.07
CA SER A 82 -0.11 -13.57 -2.63
C SER A 82 1.30 -13.11 -2.31
N GLY A 83 1.46 -12.48 -1.14
CA GLY A 83 2.76 -12.04 -0.62
C GLY A 83 3.38 -10.86 -1.36
N TRP A 84 2.61 -10.15 -2.20
CA TRP A 84 3.10 -8.97 -2.90
C TRP A 84 3.20 -7.74 -1.99
N PHE A 85 2.47 -7.75 -0.87
CA PHE A 85 2.35 -6.64 0.07
C PHE A 85 3.19 -6.83 1.33
N ASP A 86 3.64 -8.06 1.66
CA ASP A 86 4.37 -8.41 2.89
C ASP A 86 5.51 -7.45 3.24
N GLU A 87 6.38 -7.15 2.28
CA GLU A 87 7.54 -6.29 2.48
C GLU A 87 7.12 -4.81 2.67
N LEU A 88 5.95 -4.42 2.15
CA LEU A 88 5.41 -3.08 2.35
C LEU A 88 4.73 -2.97 3.73
N GLU A 89 3.98 -3.99 4.14
CA GLU A 89 3.39 -4.07 5.49
C GLU A 89 4.47 -4.07 6.56
N LYS A 90 5.53 -4.87 6.36
CA LYS A 90 6.70 -4.89 7.24
C LYS A 90 7.33 -3.51 7.38
N GLN A 91 7.55 -2.81 6.26
CA GLN A 91 8.11 -1.45 6.28
C GLN A 91 7.21 -0.46 7.02
N LEU A 92 5.88 -0.61 6.95
CA LEU A 92 4.95 0.22 7.70
C LEU A 92 5.01 -0.05 9.20
N SER A 93 5.13 -1.32 9.59
CA SER A 93 5.29 -1.73 11.00
C SER A 93 6.66 -1.37 11.57
N GLU A 94 7.68 -1.15 10.75
CA GLU A 94 9.00 -0.70 11.22
C GLU A 94 9.08 0.83 11.43
N LEU A 95 8.07 1.59 11.00
CA LEU A 95 8.00 3.04 11.20
C LEU A 95 7.59 3.43 12.63
N PHE A 96 6.83 2.59 13.35
CA PHE A 96 6.24 2.86 14.68
C PHE A 96 6.17 1.57 15.50
#